data_AF-A0A7C5X5W1-F1
#
_entry.id   AF-A0A7C5X5W1-F1
#
_cell.length_a   1.000
_cell.length_b   1.000
_cell.length_c   1.000
_cell.angle_alpha   90.00
_cell.angle_beta   90.00
_cell.angle_gamma   90.00
#
_symmetry.space_group_name_H-M   'P 1'
#
loop_
_entity.id
_entity.type
_entity.pdbx_description
1 polymer ?
#
loop_
_entity_poly.entity_id
_entity_poly.type
_entity_poly.pdbx_seq_one_letter_code
_entity_poly.pdbx_strand_id
1 'polypeptide(L)' 'PFTRCLSCNGLLEELECEEALPLVPPRVREWCTEFLRCRSCGRIFWPGTHYPKLLSHIQKILGV' A
#
# COMPACT_ATOMS: atom_id res chain seq x y z
N PRO A 1 -7.88 -0.43 7.48
CA PRO A 1 -7.48 0.92 6.99
C PRO A 1 -6.71 0.76 5.68
N PHE A 2 -6.53 1.84 4.89
CA PHE A 2 -5.75 1.80 3.63
C PHE A 2 -6.26 0.80 2.57
N THR A 3 -7.58 0.65 2.43
CA THR A 3 -8.21 -0.25 1.44
C THR A 3 -8.64 0.47 0.15
N ARG A 4 -8.37 1.78 0.06
CA ARG A 4 -8.82 2.67 -1.01
C ARG A 4 -7.64 3.42 -1.61
N CYS A 5 -7.66 3.60 -2.92
CA CYS A 5 -6.66 4.35 -3.65
C CYS A 5 -6.71 5.84 -3.30
N LEU A 6 -5.57 6.41 -2.91
CA LEU A 6 -5.45 7.83 -2.62
C LEU A 6 -5.65 8.75 -3.84
N SER A 7 -5.58 8.20 -5.06
CA SER A 7 -5.72 8.98 -6.30
C SER A 7 -7.12 8.93 -6.92
N CYS A 8 -7.83 7.81 -6.81
CA CYS A 8 -9.11 7.62 -7.52
C CYS A 8 -10.21 6.99 -6.65
N ASN A 9 -9.93 6.69 -5.38
CA ASN A 9 -10.85 6.04 -4.45
C ASN A 9 -11.32 4.61 -4.84
N GLY A 10 -10.70 4.01 -5.87
CA GLY A 10 -10.90 2.60 -6.22
C GLY A 10 -10.43 1.66 -5.10
N LEU A 11 -10.95 0.43 -5.09
CA LEU A 11 -10.50 -0.61 -4.13
C LEU A 11 -9.06 -1.01 -4.41
N LEU A 12 -8.31 -1.26 -3.34
CA LEU A 12 -7.00 -1.89 -3.39
C LEU A 12 -7.15 -3.40 -3.20
N GLU A 13 -6.35 -4.17 -3.93
CA GLU A 13 -6.19 -5.62 -3.79
C GLU A 13 -4.73 -5.97 -3.61
N GLU A 14 -4.45 -7.11 -3.00
CA GLU A 14 -3.09 -7.65 -2.87
C GLU A 14 -2.49 -7.90 -4.27
N LEU A 15 -1.21 -7.59 -4.40
CA LEU A 15 -0.42 -7.81 -5.61
C LEU A 15 0.75 -8.71 -5.25
N GLU A 16 0.91 -9.80 -5.98
CA GLU A 16 2.01 -10.74 -5.78
C GLU A 16 3.37 -10.04 -5.96
N CYS A 17 4.35 -10.46 -5.17
CA CYS A 17 5.68 -9.86 -5.20
C CYS A 17 6.31 -9.94 -6.60
N GLU A 18 6.22 -11.10 -7.25
CA GLU A 18 6.75 -11.34 -8.58
C GLU A 18 6.19 -10.36 -9.62
N GLU A 19 4.91 -10.02 -9.50
CA GLU A 19 4.24 -9.04 -10.36
C GLU A 19 4.60 -7.59 -10.00
N ALA A 20 4.82 -7.30 -8.72
CA ALA A 20 5.14 -5.97 -8.22
C ALA A 20 6.60 -5.54 -8.48
N LEU A 21 7.57 -6.44 -8.27
CA LEU A 21 9.00 -6.18 -8.38
C LEU A 21 9.43 -5.44 -9.67
N PRO A 22 8.97 -5.79 -10.88
CA PRO A 22 9.33 -5.07 -12.10
C PRO A 22 8.73 -3.66 -12.19
N LEU A 23 7.66 -3.37 -11.45
CA LEU A 23 6.88 -2.14 -11.54
C LEU A 23 7.24 -1.10 -10.46
N VAL A 24 8.00 -1.49 -9.43
CA VAL A 24 8.39 -0.62 -8.31
C VAL A 24 9.85 -0.17 -8.38
N PRO A 25 10.22 0.95 -7.73
CA PRO A 25 11.61 1.43 -7.70
C PRO A 25 12.57 0.39 -7.10
N PRO A 26 13.84 0.30 -7.58
CA PRO A 26 14.82 -0.70 -7.12
C PRO A 26 14.97 -0.78 -5.60
N ARG A 27 15.06 0.38 -4.92
CA ARG A 27 15.19 0.42 -3.46
C ARG A 27 14.04 -0.21 -2.71
N VAL A 28 12.83 -0.24 -3.28
CA VAL A 28 11.65 -0.86 -2.65
C VAL A 28 11.74 -2.38 -2.74
N ARG A 29 12.27 -2.89 -3.85
CA ARG A 29 12.48 -4.32 -4.11
C ARG A 29 13.42 -4.97 -3.09
N GLU A 30 14.32 -4.19 -2.49
CA GLU A 30 15.33 -4.68 -1.55
C GLU A 30 14.74 -5.10 -0.20
N TRP A 31 13.57 -4.59 0.19
CA TRP A 31 13.03 -4.81 1.55
C TRP A 31 11.53 -5.06 1.62
N CYS A 32 10.76 -4.69 0.59
CA CYS A 32 9.30 -4.76 0.66
C CYS A 32 8.76 -6.05 0.02
N THR A 33 7.88 -6.74 0.74
CA THR A 33 7.23 -7.99 0.33
C THR A 33 5.71 -7.88 0.30
N GLU A 34 5.16 -6.69 0.52
CA GLU A 34 3.72 -6.46 0.59
C GLU A 34 3.35 -5.35 -0.36
N PHE A 35 2.53 -5.68 -1.36
CA PHE A 35 2.11 -4.74 -2.38
C PHE A 35 0.60 -4.76 -2.52
N LEU A 36 0.05 -3.58 -2.78
CA LEU A 36 -1.35 -3.38 -3.08
C LEU A 36 -1.49 -2.71 -4.44
N ARG A 37 -2.41 -3.17 -5.27
CA ARG A 37 -2.74 -2.55 -6.55
C ARG A 37 -4.16 -2.01 -6.54
N CYS A 38 -4.35 -0.84 -7.13
CA CYS A 38 -5.70 -0.34 -7.36
C CYS A 38 -6.35 -1.05 -8.55
N ARG A 39 -7.54 -1.63 -8.33
CA ARG A 39 -8.34 -2.29 -9.38
C ARG A 39 -8.78 -1.34 -10.50
N SER A 40 -8.88 -0.04 -10.21
CA SER A 40 -9.41 0.96 -11.15
C SER A 40 -8.33 1.66 -11.96
N CYS A 41 -7.25 2.11 -11.34
CA CYS A 41 -6.20 2.90 -12.02
C CYS A 41 -4.83 2.23 -12.07
N GLY A 42 -4.69 1.04 -11.48
CA GLY A 42 -3.45 0.25 -11.53
C GLY A 42 -2.30 0.78 -10.69
N ARG A 43 -2.47 1.88 -9.93
CA ARG A 43 -1.42 2.39 -9.02
C ARG A 43 -1.05 1.34 -7.98
N ILE A 44 0.25 1.21 -7.72
CA ILE A 44 0.82 0.29 -6.73
C ILE A 44 1.19 1.07 -5.47
N PHE A 45 0.88 0.47 -4.31
CA PHE A 45 1.17 0.98 -2.98
C PHE A 45 1.93 -0.09 -2.19
N TRP A 46 2.73 0.35 -1.22
CA TRP A 46 3.47 -0.51 -0.31
C TRP A 46 3.65 0.22 1.04
N PRO A 47 3.81 -0.50 2.17
CA PRO A 47 3.96 0.11 3.49
C PRO A 47 5.32 0.81 3.62
N GLY A 48 5.34 2.14 3.54
CA GLY A 48 6.53 2.94 3.80
C GLY A 48 6.75 3.26 5.29
N THR A 49 7.79 4.03 5.61
CA THR A 49 8.15 4.45 6.98
C THR A 49 7.03 5.20 7.72
N HIS A 50 6.10 5.83 6.99
CA HIS A 50 4.97 6.55 7.58
C HIS A 50 3.80 5.64 7.94
N TYR A 51 3.77 4.40 7.42
CA TYR A 51 2.65 3.47 7.59
C TYR A 51 2.34 3.17 9.06
N PRO A 52 3.32 2.83 9.94
CA PRO A 52 3.03 2.56 11.34
C PRO A 52 2.45 3.78 12.08
N LYS A 53 2.96 4.98 11.78
CA LYS A 53 2.48 6.23 12.39
C LYS A 53 1.04 6.55 11.96
N LEU A 54 0.73 6.38 10.68
CA LEU A 54 -0.63 6.58 10.16
C LEU A 54 -1.60 5.55 10.77
N LEU A 55 -1.18 4.28 10.89
CA LEU A 55 -1.99 3.24 11.51
C LEU A 55 -2.28 3.56 12.99
N SER A 56 -1.26 3.98 13.75
CA SER A 56 -1.43 4.39 15.14
C SER A 56 -2.38 5.59 15.28
N HIS A 57 -2.32 6.57 14.37
CA HIS A 57 -3.26 7.68 14.37
C HIS A 57 -4.71 7.22 14.12
N ILE A 58 -4.92 6.29 13.19
CA ILE A 58 -6.24 5.73 12.91
C ILE A 58 -6.77 4.96 14.12
N GLN A 59 -5.94 4.13 14.76
CA GLN A 59 -6.30 3.39 15.97
C GLN A 59 -6.76 4.32 17.10
N LYS A 60 -6.01 5.41 17.34
CA LYS A 60 -6.41 6.44 18.32
C LYS A 60 -7.77 7.07 18.02
N ILE A 61 -8.08 7.34 16.75
CA ILE A 61 -9.39 7.90 16.34
C ILE A 61 -10.51 6.88 16.54
N LEU A 62 -10.24 5.59 16.25
CA LEU A 62 -11.21 4.51 16.36
C LEU A 62 -11.38 3.99 17.80
N GLY A 63 -10.53 4.41 18.74
CA GLY A 63 -10.60 3.99 20.15
C GLY A 63 -10.23 2.52 20.37
N VAL A 64 -9.44 1.94 19.47
CA VAL A 64 -8.93 0.55 19.51
C VAL A 64 -7.44 0.48 19.72
#